data_AF-I4ANA5-F1
#
_entry.id   AF-I4ANA5-F1
#
_cell.length_a   1.000
_cell.length_b   1.000
_cell.length_c   1.000
_cell.angle_alpha   90.00
_cell.angle_beta   90.00
_cell.angle_gamma   90.00
#
_symmetry.space_group_name_H-M   'P 1'
#
loop_
_entity.id
_entity.type
_entity.pdbx_description
1 polymer ?
#
loop_
_entity_poly.entity_id
_entity_poly.type
_entity_poly.pdbx_seq_one_letter_code
_entity_poly.pdbx_strand_id
1 'polypeptide(L)'
;MRFRSINSYQIKEDKHQHFLLEERNDPVTGDSFLEGDEVVFCSVCKSAFLKDSWAYMGNKHCDQKATLPIFPKTKKMVLQKPIELPFVFPDTDNRTSAFFADILIFVGISSIIAFAAIKLHIILSSYFYAFLIFILITFRDIILINKSIGKAFQKMYFIDVETNLPATVWQVLGRNLLYWVMNGVFALLFIITNVLGNHIGDTILLYFFIAVFMLGTNIFYIKFNIKNNYSWFDKLLGIRLVKKK
;
A
#
# COMPACT_ATOMS: atom_id res chain seq x y z
N MET A 1 -49.53 -8.16 -25.60
CA MET A 1 -48.47 -7.56 -24.75
C MET A 1 -49.12 -6.54 -23.82
N ARG A 2 -49.02 -6.71 -22.49
CA ARG A 2 -49.46 -5.67 -21.55
C ARG A 2 -48.41 -4.58 -21.54
N PHE A 3 -48.75 -3.38 -22.05
CA PHE A 3 -47.93 -2.20 -21.83
C PHE A 3 -47.86 -1.96 -20.32
N ARG A 4 -46.70 -2.19 -19.69
CA ARG A 4 -46.50 -1.75 -18.32
C ARG A 4 -46.61 -0.22 -18.33
N SER A 5 -47.50 0.31 -17.50
CA SER A 5 -47.67 1.75 -17.33
C SER A 5 -46.35 2.36 -16.90
N ILE A 6 -45.95 3.44 -17.59
CA ILE A 6 -44.83 4.28 -17.18
C ILE A 6 -45.25 4.96 -15.87
N ASN A 7 -44.49 4.76 -14.81
CA ASN A 7 -44.66 5.56 -13.60
C ASN A 7 -44.02 6.93 -13.85
N SER A 8 -44.86 7.96 -13.94
CA SER A 8 -44.47 9.37 -14.01
C SER A 8 -44.97 10.12 -12.78
N TYR A 9 -44.26 11.17 -12.40
CA TYR A 9 -44.58 11.99 -11.24
C TYR A 9 -44.65 13.45 -11.65
N GLN A 10 -45.73 14.11 -11.29
CA GLN A 10 -45.78 15.56 -11.39
C GLN A 10 -45.01 16.18 -10.23
N ILE A 11 -44.07 17.07 -10.56
CA ILE A 11 -43.32 17.84 -9.56
C ILE A 11 -44.26 18.84 -8.90
N LYS A 12 -44.20 18.92 -7.57
CA LYS A 12 -44.96 19.87 -6.76
C LYS A 12 -44.03 20.43 -5.72
N GLU A 13 -43.99 21.75 -5.57
CA GLU A 13 -43.07 22.43 -4.65
C GLU A 13 -43.23 21.91 -3.22
N ASP A 14 -44.49 21.70 -2.78
CA ASP A 14 -44.85 21.26 -1.43
C ASP A 14 -44.32 19.85 -1.06
N LYS A 15 -44.18 18.96 -2.05
CA LYS A 15 -43.81 17.54 -1.83
C LYS A 15 -42.40 17.19 -2.29
N HIS A 16 -41.88 17.94 -3.26
CA HIS A 16 -40.65 17.62 -3.97
C HIS A 16 -39.61 18.74 -3.89
N GLN A 17 -39.71 19.61 -2.88
CA GLN A 17 -38.76 20.71 -2.65
C GLN A 17 -37.29 20.25 -2.70
N HIS A 18 -36.97 19.09 -2.13
CA HIS A 18 -35.61 18.57 -2.16
C HIS A 18 -35.08 18.28 -3.56
N PHE A 19 -35.95 17.86 -4.47
CA PHE A 19 -35.59 17.56 -5.85
C PHE A 19 -35.38 18.84 -6.66
N LEU A 20 -36.20 19.86 -6.42
CA LEU A 20 -36.05 21.18 -7.04
C LEU A 20 -34.78 21.89 -6.56
N LEU A 21 -34.46 21.80 -5.26
CA LEU A 21 -33.21 22.32 -4.69
C LEU A 21 -31.94 21.63 -5.20
N GLU A 22 -32.05 20.44 -5.82
CA GLU A 22 -30.90 19.80 -6.48
C GLU A 22 -30.56 20.45 -7.84
N GLU A 23 -31.40 21.35 -8.36
CA GLU A 23 -31.21 22.08 -9.63
C GLU A 23 -30.80 21.16 -10.78
N ARG A 24 -31.46 20.00 -10.86
CA ARG A 24 -31.17 18.98 -11.86
C ARG A 24 -31.71 19.39 -13.23
N ASN A 25 -31.02 18.91 -14.26
CA ASN A 25 -31.42 19.09 -15.65
C ASN A 25 -31.75 17.73 -16.27
N ASP A 26 -32.65 17.74 -17.25
CA ASP A 26 -32.91 16.60 -18.11
C ASP A 26 -31.64 16.25 -18.91
N PRO A 27 -31.12 15.02 -18.83
CA PRO A 27 -29.94 14.61 -19.60
C PRO A 27 -30.12 14.66 -21.13
N VAL A 28 -31.36 14.71 -21.64
CA VAL A 28 -31.65 14.70 -23.08
C VAL A 28 -31.75 16.12 -23.64
N THR A 29 -32.55 16.99 -23.02
CA THR A 29 -32.77 18.36 -23.52
C THR A 29 -31.84 19.39 -22.88
N GLY A 30 -31.35 19.11 -21.67
CA GLY A 30 -30.60 20.08 -20.86
C GLY A 30 -31.50 21.05 -20.09
N ASP A 31 -32.82 20.93 -20.21
CA ASP A 31 -33.77 21.80 -19.50
C ASP A 31 -33.77 21.49 -18.01
N SER A 32 -33.86 22.53 -17.17
CA SER A 32 -34.03 22.37 -15.73
C SER A 32 -35.43 21.87 -15.40
N PHE A 33 -35.53 21.02 -14.37
CA PHE A 33 -36.84 20.59 -13.88
C PHE A 33 -37.52 21.69 -13.08
N LEU A 34 -38.76 22.00 -13.42
CA LEU A 34 -39.57 23.03 -12.79
C LEU A 34 -40.81 22.44 -12.10
N GLU A 35 -41.44 23.24 -11.24
CA GLU A 35 -42.73 22.86 -10.67
C GLU A 35 -43.77 22.65 -11.78
N GLY A 36 -44.56 21.58 -11.67
CA GLY A 36 -45.59 21.22 -12.65
C GLY A 36 -45.13 20.24 -13.72
N ASP A 37 -43.82 20.06 -13.93
CA ASP A 37 -43.29 19.12 -14.90
C ASP A 37 -43.61 17.67 -14.53
N GLU A 38 -43.83 16.83 -15.55
CA GLU A 38 -43.92 15.38 -15.37
C GLU A 38 -42.56 14.72 -15.60
N VAL A 39 -42.03 14.10 -14.56
CA VAL A 39 -40.74 13.41 -14.58
C VAL A 39 -40.86 11.90 -14.41
N VAL A 40 -39.91 11.21 -15.01
CA VAL A 40 -39.76 9.76 -14.98
C VAL A 40 -38.36 9.42 -14.47
N PHE A 41 -38.26 8.44 -13.58
CA PHE A 41 -36.97 7.98 -13.05
C PHE A 41 -36.61 6.60 -13.60
N CYS A 42 -35.39 6.47 -14.12
CA CYS A 42 -34.86 5.16 -14.53
C CYS A 42 -34.72 4.23 -13.33
N SER A 43 -35.21 2.99 -13.44
CA SER A 43 -35.13 2.00 -12.36
C SER A 43 -33.71 1.54 -12.02
N VAL A 44 -32.77 1.66 -12.96
CA VAL A 44 -31.37 1.21 -12.81
C VAL A 44 -30.49 2.32 -12.24
N CYS A 45 -30.34 3.42 -12.97
CA CYS A 45 -29.40 4.50 -12.62
C CYS A 45 -30.02 5.60 -11.76
N LYS A 46 -31.36 5.63 -11.60
CA LYS A 46 -32.10 6.65 -10.84
C LYS A 46 -31.98 8.08 -11.39
N SER A 47 -31.51 8.22 -12.63
CA SER A 47 -31.58 9.48 -13.37
C SER A 47 -33.04 9.87 -13.63
N ALA A 48 -33.32 11.17 -13.53
CA ALA A 48 -34.60 11.78 -13.84
C ALA A 48 -34.62 12.28 -15.28
N PHE A 49 -35.77 12.16 -15.94
CA PHE A 49 -36.01 12.63 -17.30
C PHE A 49 -37.38 13.29 -17.34
N LEU A 50 -37.58 14.29 -18.19
CA LEU A 50 -38.92 14.72 -18.55
C LEU A 50 -39.63 13.56 -19.25
N LYS A 51 -40.94 13.44 -19.05
CA LYS A 51 -41.75 12.39 -19.66
C LYS A 51 -41.65 12.41 -21.19
N ASP A 52 -41.57 13.58 -21.78
CA ASP A 52 -41.42 13.75 -23.23
C ASP A 52 -40.05 13.29 -23.72
N SER A 53 -38.98 13.61 -22.99
CA SER A 53 -37.63 13.10 -23.25
C SER A 53 -37.56 11.58 -23.14
N TRP A 54 -38.25 11.00 -22.16
CA TRP A 54 -38.36 9.55 -22.01
C TRP A 54 -39.08 8.90 -23.20
N ALA A 55 -40.17 9.51 -23.66
CA ALA A 55 -40.91 9.07 -24.85
C ALA A 55 -40.07 9.19 -26.13
N TYR A 56 -39.33 10.29 -26.28
CA TYR A 56 -38.40 10.53 -27.38
C TYR A 56 -37.31 9.44 -27.47
N MET A 57 -36.81 8.97 -26.32
CA MET A 57 -35.87 7.84 -26.25
C MET A 57 -36.52 6.46 -26.48
N GLY A 58 -37.76 6.40 -26.97
CA GLY A 58 -38.49 5.15 -27.20
C GLY A 58 -38.86 4.43 -25.91
N ASN A 59 -39.03 5.18 -24.81
CA ASN A 59 -39.31 4.66 -23.47
C ASN A 59 -38.28 3.66 -22.96
N LYS A 60 -37.00 3.84 -23.30
CA LYS A 60 -35.90 2.93 -22.95
C LYS A 60 -34.66 3.70 -22.48
N HIS A 61 -34.07 3.29 -21.36
CA HIS A 61 -32.78 3.76 -20.87
C HIS A 61 -32.11 2.68 -20.02
N CYS A 62 -30.77 2.60 -19.99
CA CYS A 62 -30.03 1.51 -19.34
C CYS A 62 -30.51 0.11 -19.78
N ASP A 63 -30.76 -0.06 -21.07
CA ASP A 63 -31.27 -1.29 -21.67
C ASP A 63 -32.62 -1.82 -21.16
N GLN A 64 -33.41 -0.97 -20.50
CA GLN A 64 -34.68 -1.35 -19.91
C GLN A 64 -35.76 -0.27 -20.07
N LYS A 65 -37.03 -0.65 -19.88
CA LYS A 65 -38.21 0.23 -20.03
C LYS A 65 -38.94 0.53 -18.71
N ALA A 66 -38.50 -0.08 -17.61
CA ALA A 66 -39.09 0.09 -16.29
C ALA A 66 -38.65 1.41 -15.64
N THR A 67 -39.59 2.01 -14.91
CA THR A 67 -39.40 3.28 -14.22
C THR A 67 -39.68 3.07 -12.74
N LEU A 68 -39.07 3.88 -11.87
CA LEU A 68 -39.25 3.71 -10.43
C LEU A 68 -40.73 3.92 -10.05
N PRO A 69 -41.32 3.01 -9.24
CA PRO A 69 -42.71 3.11 -8.79
C PRO A 69 -42.90 4.06 -7.59
N ILE A 70 -41.81 4.59 -7.03
CA ILE A 70 -41.84 5.54 -5.92
C ILE A 70 -40.86 6.68 -6.23
N PHE A 71 -41.27 7.92 -5.97
CA PHE A 71 -40.41 9.09 -6.08
C PHE A 71 -39.20 8.97 -5.13
N PRO A 72 -37.95 9.12 -5.62
CA PRO A 72 -36.77 9.00 -4.77
C PRO A 72 -36.76 10.05 -3.65
N LYS A 73 -36.68 9.58 -2.40
CA LYS A 73 -36.42 10.46 -1.25
C LYS A 73 -34.92 10.68 -1.12
N THR A 74 -34.49 11.92 -0.94
CA THR A 74 -33.11 12.23 -0.60
C THR A 74 -32.75 11.61 0.74
N LYS A 75 -31.74 10.74 0.73
CA LYS A 75 -31.02 10.41 1.95
C LYS A 75 -29.95 11.49 2.11
N LYS A 76 -30.06 12.34 3.13
CA LYS A 76 -29.02 13.34 3.46
C LYS A 76 -27.70 12.61 3.63
N MET A 77 -26.83 12.68 2.62
CA MET A 77 -25.48 12.14 2.71
C MET A 77 -24.67 13.16 3.50
N VAL A 78 -24.59 12.95 4.81
CA VAL A 78 -23.69 13.72 5.66
C VAL A 78 -22.30 13.22 5.36
N LEU A 79 -21.50 14.06 4.68
CA LEU A 79 -20.07 13.86 4.60
C LEU A 79 -19.53 13.86 6.04
N GLN A 80 -19.18 12.68 6.54
CA GLN A 80 -18.47 12.58 7.80
C GLN A 80 -17.11 13.26 7.61
N LYS A 81 -16.66 14.00 8.63
CA LYS A 81 -15.33 14.60 8.62
C LYS A 81 -14.30 13.52 8.23
N PRO A 82 -13.33 13.84 7.35
CA PRO A 82 -12.30 12.90 6.99
C PRO A 82 -11.63 12.39 8.27
N ILE A 83 -11.50 11.07 8.39
CA ILE A 83 -10.84 10.44 9.52
C ILE A 83 -9.40 10.95 9.55
N GLU A 84 -9.05 11.75 10.56
CA GLU A 84 -7.69 12.20 10.74
C GLU A 84 -6.83 11.03 11.20
N LEU A 85 -6.06 10.46 10.27
CA LEU A 85 -5.13 9.40 10.59
C LEU A 85 -3.95 9.96 11.42
N PRO A 86 -3.50 9.26 12.47
CA PRO A 86 -2.40 9.70 13.34
C PRO A 86 -1.01 9.55 12.71
N PHE A 87 -0.95 9.28 11.41
CA PHE A 87 0.26 8.98 10.67
C PHE A 87 0.26 9.63 9.27
N VAL A 88 1.44 9.70 8.68
CA VAL A 88 1.69 10.11 7.30
C VAL A 88 2.53 9.06 6.60
N PHE A 89 2.51 9.06 5.27
CA PHE A 89 3.39 8.18 4.51
C PHE A 89 4.80 8.79 4.47
N PRO A 90 5.85 8.05 4.85
CA PRO A 90 7.21 8.55 4.78
C PRO A 90 7.61 8.71 3.33
N ASP A 91 8.27 9.83 3.04
CA ASP A 91 8.87 10.09 1.74
C ASP A 91 10.09 9.19 1.49
N THR A 92 10.62 9.27 0.27
CA THR A 92 11.80 8.52 -0.17
C THR A 92 13.02 8.82 0.72
N ASP A 93 13.16 10.05 1.20
CA ASP A 93 14.33 10.50 1.95
C ASP A 93 14.33 9.95 3.39
N ASN A 94 13.18 9.94 4.06
CA ASN A 94 12.99 9.29 5.36
C ASN A 94 13.30 7.79 5.29
N ARG A 95 12.85 7.11 4.23
CA ARG A 95 13.09 5.66 4.04
C ARG A 95 14.56 5.37 3.76
N THR A 96 15.18 6.18 2.91
CA THR A 96 16.58 6.04 2.51
C THR A 96 17.51 6.34 3.69
N SER A 97 17.25 7.42 4.44
CA SER A 97 18.01 7.77 5.64
C SER A 97 17.90 6.71 6.74
N ALA A 98 16.71 6.15 7.00
CA ALA A 98 16.56 5.03 7.94
C ALA A 98 17.41 3.81 7.53
N PHE A 99 17.40 3.47 6.24
CA PHE A 99 18.19 2.38 5.72
C PHE A 99 19.71 2.60 5.90
N PHE A 100 20.21 3.81 5.62
CA PHE A 100 21.62 4.14 5.84
C PHE A 100 21.99 4.17 7.33
N ALA A 101 21.10 4.67 8.18
CA ALA A 101 21.31 4.65 9.64
C ALA A 101 21.49 3.22 10.14
N ASP A 102 20.68 2.28 9.66
CA ASP A 102 20.85 0.86 9.99
C ASP A 102 22.23 0.34 9.58
N ILE A 103 22.68 0.62 8.34
CA ILE A 103 23.98 0.17 7.85
C ILE A 103 25.11 0.72 8.72
N LEU A 104 25.11 2.02 8.99
CA LEU A 104 26.18 2.67 9.78
C LEU A 104 26.27 2.08 11.18
N ILE A 105 25.11 1.83 11.82
CA ILE A 105 25.04 1.23 13.15
C ILE A 105 25.62 -0.19 13.12
N PHE A 106 25.27 -1.02 12.14
CA PHE A 106 25.80 -2.38 12.07
C PHE A 106 27.29 -2.44 11.74
N VAL A 107 27.78 -1.56 10.86
CA VAL A 107 29.22 -1.44 10.57
C VAL A 107 29.97 -1.00 11.84
N GLY A 108 29.42 -0.03 12.58
CA GLY A 108 29.97 0.41 13.85
C GLY A 108 30.06 -0.71 14.89
N ILE A 109 28.95 -1.44 15.12
CA ILE A 109 28.92 -2.59 16.04
C ILE A 109 29.93 -3.65 15.63
N SER A 110 29.97 -4.01 14.34
CA SER A 110 30.90 -5.03 13.83
C SER A 110 32.37 -4.62 14.01
N SER A 111 32.68 -3.34 13.80
CA SER A 111 34.02 -2.78 13.99
C SER A 111 34.45 -2.80 15.46
N ILE A 112 33.53 -2.47 16.38
CA ILE A 112 33.77 -2.53 17.84
C ILE A 112 34.05 -3.97 18.28
N ILE A 113 33.26 -4.94 17.80
CA ILE A 113 33.46 -6.36 18.12
C ILE A 113 34.81 -6.85 17.58
N ALA A 114 35.17 -6.47 16.35
CA ALA A 114 36.47 -6.82 15.77
C ALA A 114 37.64 -6.24 16.58
N PHE A 115 37.56 -4.97 16.95
CA PHE A 115 38.56 -4.30 17.78
C PHE A 115 38.69 -4.97 19.16
N ALA A 116 37.56 -5.29 19.80
CA ALA A 116 37.54 -5.98 21.10
C ALA A 116 38.19 -7.38 21.01
N ALA A 117 37.88 -8.15 19.98
CA ALA A 117 38.49 -9.46 19.76
C ALA A 117 40.01 -9.38 19.60
N ILE A 118 40.50 -8.39 18.83
CA ILE A 118 41.95 -8.14 18.66
C ILE A 118 42.57 -7.79 20.01
N LYS A 119 41.95 -6.90 20.79
CA LYS A 119 42.44 -6.51 22.13
C LYS A 119 42.47 -7.66 23.13
N LEU A 120 41.55 -8.60 23.00
CA LEU A 120 41.46 -9.80 23.85
C LEU A 120 42.27 -10.98 23.30
N HIS A 121 43.02 -10.81 22.21
CA HIS A 121 43.75 -11.88 21.53
C HIS A 121 42.88 -13.08 21.12
N ILE A 122 41.59 -12.86 20.86
CA ILE A 122 40.68 -13.88 20.37
C ILE A 122 40.86 -13.97 18.86
N ILE A 123 41.48 -15.06 18.39
CA ILE A 123 41.64 -15.33 16.96
C ILE A 123 40.31 -15.81 16.40
N LEU A 124 39.53 -14.87 15.86
CA LEU A 124 38.32 -15.17 15.12
C LEU A 124 38.66 -15.30 13.64
N SER A 125 38.13 -16.34 13.00
CA SER A 125 38.21 -16.47 11.54
C SER A 125 37.50 -15.29 10.87
N SER A 126 38.01 -14.84 9.72
CA SER A 126 37.32 -13.84 8.88
C SER A 126 35.92 -14.29 8.47
N TYR A 127 35.67 -15.60 8.42
CA TYR A 127 34.34 -16.18 8.20
C TYR A 127 33.36 -15.89 9.33
N PHE A 128 33.82 -15.78 10.57
CA PHE A 128 32.98 -15.42 11.71
C PHE A 128 32.41 -14.01 11.55
N TYR A 129 33.23 -13.04 11.15
CA TYR A 129 32.77 -11.66 10.94
C TYR A 129 31.83 -11.55 9.74
N ALA A 130 32.11 -12.27 8.65
CA ALA A 130 31.21 -12.34 7.51
C ALA A 130 29.83 -12.91 7.90
N PHE A 131 29.82 -13.99 8.69
CA PHE A 131 28.60 -14.58 9.24
C PHE A 131 27.87 -13.62 10.19
N LEU A 132 28.59 -12.92 11.07
CA LEU A 132 28.01 -11.93 11.97
C LEU A 132 27.34 -10.79 11.20
N ILE A 133 28.03 -10.21 10.21
CA ILE A 133 27.47 -9.15 9.35
C ILE A 133 26.23 -9.67 8.61
N PHE A 134 26.28 -10.90 8.10
CA PHE A 134 25.13 -11.55 7.45
C PHE A 134 23.93 -11.64 8.39
N ILE A 135 24.12 -12.11 9.62
CA ILE A 135 23.05 -12.21 10.62
C ILE A 135 22.50 -10.81 10.94
N LEU A 136 23.37 -9.82 11.20
CA LEU A 136 22.94 -8.47 11.54
C LEU A 136 22.09 -7.82 10.43
N ILE A 137 22.47 -8.02 9.16
CA ILE A 137 21.73 -7.47 8.02
C ILE A 137 20.42 -8.23 7.79
N THR A 138 20.46 -9.56 7.87
CA THR A 138 19.30 -10.42 7.63
C THR A 138 18.21 -10.20 8.68
N PHE A 139 18.62 -10.04 9.94
CA PHE A 139 17.73 -9.89 11.09
C PHE A 139 17.49 -8.42 11.49
N ARG A 140 17.98 -7.46 10.71
CA ARG A 140 17.87 -6.01 10.98
C ARG A 140 16.47 -5.56 11.39
N ASP A 141 15.45 -6.00 10.66
CA ASP A 141 14.06 -5.57 10.84
C ASP A 141 13.36 -6.31 12.01
N ILE A 142 14.02 -7.29 12.65
CA ILE A 142 13.51 -8.01 13.83
C ILE A 142 13.94 -7.36 15.15
N ILE A 143 15.09 -6.67 15.18
CA ILE A 143 15.75 -6.25 16.43
C ILE A 143 14.81 -5.48 17.38
N LEU A 144 13.88 -4.67 16.87
CA LEU A 144 12.94 -3.90 17.68
C LEU A 144 11.47 -4.32 17.53
N ILE A 145 11.20 -5.54 17.01
CA ILE A 145 9.85 -6.09 16.77
C ILE A 145 8.96 -5.08 16.01
N ASN A 146 8.93 -5.21 14.67
CA ASN A 146 8.16 -4.35 13.73
C ASN A 146 8.88 -3.10 13.20
N LYS A 147 10.15 -2.90 13.52
CA LYS A 147 10.99 -1.85 12.91
C LYS A 147 12.48 -2.14 13.10
N SER A 148 13.29 -1.61 12.20
CA SER A 148 14.74 -1.50 12.38
C SER A 148 15.10 -0.29 13.24
N ILE A 149 16.37 -0.20 13.63
CA ILE A 149 16.89 0.89 14.46
C ILE A 149 16.74 2.24 13.73
N GLY A 150 17.11 2.31 12.46
CA GLY A 150 16.96 3.49 11.61
C GLY A 150 15.50 3.90 11.42
N LYS A 151 14.59 2.92 11.27
CA LYS A 151 13.14 3.21 11.24
C LYS A 151 12.65 3.76 12.58
N ALA A 152 13.17 3.25 13.69
CA ALA A 152 12.84 3.78 15.02
C ALA A 152 13.30 5.24 15.18
N PHE A 153 14.51 5.59 14.73
CA PHE A 153 15.00 6.98 14.72
C PHE A 153 14.09 7.90 13.89
N GLN A 154 13.61 7.42 12.74
CA GLN A 154 12.71 8.17 11.86
C GLN A 154 11.22 8.11 12.30
N LYS A 155 10.91 7.51 13.46
CA LYS A 155 9.54 7.29 13.96
C LYS A 155 8.62 6.56 12.96
N MET A 156 9.21 5.66 12.17
CA MET A 156 8.49 4.84 11.19
C MET A 156 8.14 3.47 11.75
N TYR A 157 6.99 2.94 11.35
CA TYR A 157 6.48 1.63 11.74
C TYR A 157 5.52 1.09 10.68
N PHE A 158 5.29 -0.22 10.69
CA PHE A 158 4.31 -0.85 9.80
C PHE A 158 2.92 -0.85 10.44
N ILE A 159 1.91 -0.56 9.63
CA ILE A 159 0.50 -0.76 9.97
C ILE A 159 -0.10 -1.83 9.07
N ASP A 160 -1.14 -2.47 9.55
CA ASP A 160 -2.08 -3.26 8.75
C ASP A 160 -3.02 -2.32 7.98
N VAL A 161 -3.20 -2.55 6.69
CA VAL A 161 -3.91 -1.65 5.77
C VAL A 161 -5.41 -1.69 5.97
N GLU A 162 -5.97 -2.82 6.43
CA GLU A 162 -7.40 -2.98 6.65
C GLU A 162 -7.82 -2.35 7.98
N THR A 163 -7.02 -2.58 9.03
CA THR A 163 -7.35 -2.15 10.39
C THR A 163 -6.74 -0.81 10.78
N ASN A 164 -5.73 -0.31 10.06
CA ASN A 164 -4.90 0.85 10.42
C ASN A 164 -4.19 0.73 11.80
N LEU A 165 -4.12 -0.47 12.36
CA LEU A 165 -3.41 -0.77 13.60
C LEU A 165 -1.95 -1.15 13.30
N PRO A 166 -1.03 -1.11 14.29
CA PRO A 166 0.32 -1.63 14.09
C PRO A 166 0.31 -3.05 13.53
N ALA A 167 1.17 -3.31 12.55
CA ALA A 167 1.24 -4.61 11.90
C ALA A 167 1.51 -5.72 12.91
N THR A 168 0.88 -6.88 12.69
CA THR A 168 1.09 -8.05 13.53
C THR A 168 2.51 -8.59 13.37
N VAL A 169 2.99 -9.30 14.38
CA VAL A 169 4.32 -9.92 14.35
C VAL A 169 4.46 -10.87 13.15
N TRP A 170 3.41 -11.60 12.79
CA TRP A 170 3.41 -12.52 11.65
C TRP A 170 3.56 -11.81 10.30
N GLN A 171 2.90 -10.67 10.12
CA GLN A 171 3.07 -9.89 8.89
C GLN A 171 4.51 -9.37 8.77
N VAL A 172 5.12 -8.93 9.88
CA VAL A 172 6.51 -8.47 9.88
C VAL A 172 7.50 -9.62 9.67
N LEU A 173 7.26 -10.78 10.29
CA LEU A 173 8.06 -11.98 10.05
C LEU A 173 7.93 -12.45 8.60
N GLY A 174 6.71 -12.48 8.05
CA GLY A 174 6.45 -12.80 6.65
C GLY A 174 7.20 -11.86 5.72
N ARG A 175 7.17 -10.55 6.00
CA ARG A 175 7.94 -9.53 5.26
C ARG A 175 9.44 -9.82 5.25
N ASN A 176 9.98 -10.22 6.39
CA ASN A 176 11.39 -10.52 6.56
C ASN A 176 11.78 -11.89 5.99
N LEU A 177 10.86 -12.86 5.94
CA LEU A 177 11.12 -14.19 5.38
C LEU A 177 11.56 -14.11 3.92
N LEU A 178 10.95 -13.25 3.10
CA LEU A 178 11.40 -13.05 1.72
C LEU A 178 12.84 -12.54 1.67
N TYR A 179 13.17 -11.58 2.55
CA TYR A 179 14.54 -11.09 2.72
C TYR A 179 15.49 -12.22 3.11
N TRP A 180 15.07 -13.12 4.00
CA TRP A 180 15.90 -14.24 4.46
C TRP A 180 16.04 -15.32 3.43
N VAL A 181 15.02 -15.61 2.64
CA VAL A 181 15.11 -16.57 1.55
C VAL A 181 16.09 -16.04 0.51
N MET A 182 15.97 -14.77 0.12
CA MET A 182 16.93 -14.16 -0.80
C MET A 182 18.36 -14.19 -0.21
N ASN A 183 18.58 -13.69 1.00
CA ASN A 183 19.90 -13.68 1.63
C ASN A 183 20.44 -15.10 1.93
N GLY A 184 19.58 -16.02 2.34
CA GLY A 184 19.89 -17.40 2.71
C GLY A 184 20.30 -18.26 1.52
N VAL A 185 19.70 -18.06 0.34
CA VAL A 185 20.18 -18.66 -0.91
C VAL A 185 21.63 -18.23 -1.17
N PHE A 186 22.02 -16.99 -0.86
CA PHE A 186 23.40 -16.53 -1.03
C PHE A 186 24.36 -17.08 0.02
N ALA A 187 23.93 -17.20 1.28
CA ALA A 187 24.71 -17.88 2.32
C ALA A 187 24.92 -19.37 1.96
N LEU A 188 23.92 -20.01 1.37
CA LEU A 188 24.02 -21.39 0.89
C LEU A 188 25.01 -21.49 -0.28
N LEU A 189 24.94 -20.60 -1.27
CA LEU A 189 25.92 -20.53 -2.36
C LEU A 189 27.35 -20.34 -1.83
N PHE A 190 27.52 -19.47 -0.84
CA PHE A 190 28.80 -19.25 -0.16
C PHE A 190 29.32 -20.53 0.53
N ILE A 191 28.48 -21.22 1.29
CA ILE A 191 28.86 -22.48 1.95
C ILE A 191 29.22 -23.53 0.90
N ILE A 192 28.42 -23.67 -0.16
CA ILE A 192 28.69 -24.59 -1.26
C ILE A 192 30.05 -24.30 -1.91
N THR A 193 30.37 -23.03 -2.19
CA THR A 193 31.67 -22.66 -2.79
C THR A 193 32.87 -22.95 -1.88
N ASN A 194 32.71 -22.82 -0.56
CA ASN A 194 33.77 -23.15 0.39
C ASN A 194 33.91 -24.66 0.63
N VAL A 195 32.79 -25.39 0.69
CA VAL A 195 32.75 -26.84 0.96
C VAL A 195 33.18 -27.66 -0.26
N LEU A 196 32.88 -27.20 -1.48
CA LEU A 196 33.27 -27.88 -2.73
C LEU A 196 34.78 -27.76 -3.05
N GLY A 197 35.61 -27.33 -2.09
CA GLY A 197 37.07 -27.45 -2.18
C GLY A 197 37.67 -26.60 -3.29
N ASN A 198 37.08 -25.45 -3.59
CA ASN A 198 37.57 -24.63 -4.69
C ASN A 198 38.96 -24.07 -4.36
N HIS A 199 39.92 -24.41 -5.21
CA HIS A 199 41.23 -23.78 -5.37
C HIS A 199 41.17 -22.28 -5.77
N ILE A 200 40.05 -21.60 -5.50
CA ILE A 200 39.93 -20.14 -5.62
C ILE A 200 40.60 -19.56 -4.37
N GLY A 201 41.93 -19.60 -4.39
CA GLY A 201 42.82 -19.17 -3.31
C GLY A 201 42.81 -17.67 -3.02
N ASP A 202 41.98 -16.88 -3.71
CA ASP A 202 41.80 -15.47 -3.40
C ASP A 202 40.53 -15.24 -2.60
N THR A 203 40.64 -15.41 -1.28
CA THR A 203 39.67 -14.92 -0.30
C THR A 203 39.25 -13.48 -0.59
N ILE A 204 40.17 -12.66 -1.12
CA ILE A 204 39.94 -11.28 -1.54
C ILE A 204 38.89 -11.18 -2.65
N LEU A 205 38.98 -12.00 -3.71
CA LEU A 205 38.04 -11.96 -4.83
C LEU A 205 36.63 -12.39 -4.39
N LEU A 206 36.55 -13.36 -3.47
CA LEU A 206 35.29 -13.78 -2.87
C LEU A 206 34.65 -12.68 -2.02
N TYR A 207 35.42 -12.02 -1.14
CA TYR A 207 34.93 -10.88 -0.36
C TYR A 207 34.48 -9.73 -1.25
N PHE A 208 35.22 -9.46 -2.33
CA PHE A 208 34.83 -8.46 -3.32
C PHE A 208 33.50 -8.82 -3.99
N PHE A 209 33.31 -10.07 -4.42
CA PHE A 209 32.07 -10.52 -5.04
C PHE A 209 30.88 -10.43 -4.09
N ILE A 210 31.05 -10.85 -2.82
CA ILE A 210 30.04 -10.71 -1.77
C ILE A 210 29.69 -9.23 -1.57
N ALA A 211 30.71 -8.35 -1.46
CA ALA A 211 30.50 -6.92 -1.26
C ALA A 211 29.76 -6.26 -2.43
N VAL A 212 30.19 -6.51 -3.67
CA VAL A 212 29.53 -5.99 -4.89
C VAL A 212 28.10 -6.50 -4.97
N PHE A 213 27.88 -7.78 -4.69
CA PHE A 213 26.55 -8.37 -4.77
C PHE A 213 25.62 -7.85 -3.67
N MET A 214 26.09 -7.75 -2.42
CA MET A 214 25.36 -7.09 -1.34
C MET A 214 25.02 -5.64 -1.69
N LEU A 215 25.96 -4.91 -2.30
CA LEU A 215 25.72 -3.55 -2.74
C LEU A 215 24.66 -3.52 -3.86
N GLY A 216 24.72 -4.45 -4.81
CA GLY A 216 23.72 -4.65 -5.87
C GLY A 216 22.31 -4.97 -5.34
N THR A 217 22.17 -5.91 -4.40
CA THR A 217 20.87 -6.26 -3.80
C THR A 217 20.30 -5.11 -2.97
N ASN A 218 21.16 -4.35 -2.29
CA ASN A 218 20.73 -3.15 -1.56
C ASN A 218 20.33 -2.01 -2.51
N ILE A 219 21.04 -1.79 -3.63
CA ILE A 219 20.61 -0.84 -4.67
C ILE A 219 19.28 -1.27 -5.28
N PHE A 220 19.15 -2.56 -5.63
CA PHE A 220 17.90 -3.11 -6.15
C PHE A 220 16.76 -2.91 -5.15
N TYR A 221 17.01 -3.18 -3.87
CA TYR A 221 16.04 -2.93 -2.80
C TYR A 221 15.62 -1.45 -2.74
N ILE A 222 16.57 -0.53 -2.72
CA ILE A 222 16.28 0.91 -2.70
C ILE A 222 15.44 1.29 -3.93
N LYS A 223 15.88 0.90 -5.13
CA LYS A 223 15.22 1.30 -6.37
C LYS A 223 13.82 0.69 -6.50
N PHE A 224 13.63 -0.57 -6.11
CA PHE A 224 12.38 -1.29 -6.34
C PHE A 224 11.38 -1.17 -5.19
N ASN A 225 11.85 -1.13 -3.94
CA ASN A 225 10.97 -1.08 -2.76
C ASN A 225 10.85 0.33 -2.17
N ILE A 226 11.90 1.16 -2.19
CA ILE A 226 11.80 2.52 -1.63
C ILE A 226 11.09 3.45 -2.61
N LYS A 227 11.48 3.48 -3.90
CA LYS A 227 10.86 4.40 -4.88
C LYS A 227 9.40 4.10 -5.20
N ASN A 228 9.00 2.83 -5.20
CA ASN A 228 7.63 2.45 -5.57
C ASN A 228 6.61 2.70 -4.44
N ASN A 229 7.03 3.26 -3.30
CA ASN A 229 6.25 3.58 -2.10
C ASN A 229 5.51 2.41 -1.41
N TYR A 230 5.19 1.35 -2.14
CA TYR A 230 4.40 0.22 -1.67
C TYR A 230 4.81 -1.04 -2.45
N SER A 231 5.70 -1.85 -1.87
CA SER A 231 6.20 -3.05 -2.54
C SER A 231 5.07 -4.05 -2.79
N TRP A 232 5.21 -4.88 -3.82
CA TRP A 232 4.24 -5.93 -4.11
C TRP A 232 4.09 -6.93 -2.95
N PHE A 233 5.16 -7.12 -2.17
CA PHE A 233 5.15 -8.03 -1.04
C PHE A 233 4.46 -7.41 0.19
N ASP A 234 4.66 -6.11 0.42
CA ASP A 234 3.90 -5.38 1.44
C ASP A 234 2.39 -5.42 1.11
N LYS A 235 2.01 -5.35 -0.18
CA LYS A 235 0.63 -5.55 -0.65
C LYS A 235 0.10 -6.94 -0.34
N LEU A 236 0.88 -7.97 -0.62
CA LEU A 236 0.51 -9.37 -0.36
C LEU A 236 0.25 -9.61 1.13
N LEU A 237 1.03 -8.97 2.00
CA LEU A 237 0.94 -9.09 3.44
C LEU A 237 -0.08 -8.11 4.07
N GLY A 238 -0.69 -7.24 3.27
CA GLY A 238 -1.64 -6.24 3.74
C GLY A 238 -1.03 -5.22 4.70
N ILE A 239 0.26 -4.90 4.58
CA ILE A 239 0.96 -3.96 5.48
C ILE A 239 1.49 -2.75 4.76
N ARG A 240 1.65 -1.63 5.46
CA ARG A 240 2.25 -0.42 4.89
C ARG A 240 3.14 0.29 5.91
N LEU A 241 4.28 0.79 5.44
CA LEU A 241 5.17 1.62 6.25
C LEU A 241 4.58 3.04 6.37
N VAL A 242 4.45 3.50 7.61
CA VAL A 242 3.97 4.84 7.94
C VAL A 242 4.92 5.52 8.92
N LYS A 243 4.78 6.83 9.07
CA LYS A 243 5.52 7.68 10.00
C LYS A 243 4.52 8.36 10.92
N LYS A 244 4.80 8.37 12.23
CA LYS A 244 3.97 9.09 13.20
C LYS A 244 3.99 10.59 12.85
N LYS A 245 2.81 11.23 12.84
CA LYS A 245 2.70 12.69 12.71
C LYS A 245 3.47 13.40 13.83
#